data_AF-A0A955GLH5-F1
#
_entry.id   AF-A0A955GLH5-F1
#
_cell.length_a   1.000
_cell.length_b   1.000
_cell.length_c   1.000
_cell.angle_alpha   90.00
_cell.angle_beta   90.00
_cell.angle_gamma   90.00
#
_symmetry.space_group_name_H-M   'P 1'
#
loop_
_entity.id
_entity.type
_entity.pdbx_description
1 polymer ?
#
loop_
_entity_poly.entity_id
_entity_poly.type
_entity_poly.pdbx_seq_one_letter_code
_entity_poly.pdbx_strand_id
1 'polypeptide(L)'
;MSQENIDYSAFTNRLEPYAAKPKLSTLSSNLVPYVVRSLVSKENLVNITNSPDKQIVYEQLVELGRQNSQHLEALKKHGINIPSYYFNTGTDDFGRTQLYCLTEKIRGYNLLQFRHLKSVSSTPFENVYNQLVTSLCGYYENRFKEQQPAMADITRLDQYVITTDQNDPKIYLIDTEVLLEKPSAQFGRRLTSELSSMSSLLEARFSQPGNYMLPSMLAIKKLEQKISA
;
A
#
# COMPACT_ATOMS: atom_id res chain seq x y z
N MET A 1 -8.41 31.49 1.46
CA MET A 1 -7.03 31.99 1.61
C MET A 1 -6.10 30.79 1.44
N SER A 2 -5.15 30.95 0.52
CA SER A 2 -4.05 30.05 0.10
C SER A 2 -4.32 28.53 0.03
N GLN A 3 -4.57 28.06 -1.20
CA GLN A 3 -3.98 26.78 -1.65
C GLN A 3 -2.48 26.85 -1.36
N GLU A 4 -1.96 25.91 -0.57
CA GLU A 4 -0.53 25.65 -0.57
C GLU A 4 -0.15 25.26 -2.00
N ASN A 5 0.44 26.20 -2.73
CA ASN A 5 1.21 25.90 -3.92
C ASN A 5 2.39 25.04 -3.45
N ILE A 6 2.18 23.73 -3.44
CA ILE A 6 3.29 22.78 -3.37
C ILE A 6 4.14 23.07 -4.59
N ASP A 7 5.30 23.66 -4.36
CA ASP A 7 6.26 24.00 -5.39
C ASP A 7 6.89 22.70 -5.93
N TYR A 8 6.30 22.19 -7.02
CA TYR A 8 6.82 21.04 -7.74
C TYR A 8 8.08 21.37 -8.56
N SER A 9 8.58 22.62 -8.58
CA SER A 9 9.74 23.00 -9.40
C SER A 9 11.04 22.33 -8.96
N ALA A 10 11.14 21.91 -7.70
CA ALA A 10 12.25 21.08 -7.23
C ALA A 10 12.29 19.68 -7.88
N PHE A 11 11.17 19.22 -8.48
CA PHE A 11 11.01 17.87 -9.04
C PHE A 11 10.66 17.86 -10.54
N THR A 12 10.41 19.02 -11.17
CA THR A 12 10.34 19.15 -12.64
C THR A 12 11.69 19.42 -13.28
N ASN A 13 12.71 19.74 -12.48
CA ASN A 13 14.08 19.62 -12.94
C ASN A 13 14.38 18.16 -13.22
N ARG A 14 14.93 17.85 -14.40
CA ARG A 14 15.57 16.56 -14.69
C ARG A 14 16.54 16.26 -13.54
N LEU A 15 16.10 15.48 -12.56
CA LEU A 15 17.02 14.83 -11.65
C LEU A 15 17.88 13.96 -12.56
N GLU A 16 19.18 14.29 -12.62
CA GLU A 16 20.10 13.64 -13.53
C GLU A 16 19.87 12.13 -13.50
N PRO A 17 19.92 11.44 -14.66
CA PRO A 17 19.61 10.02 -14.80
C PRO A 17 20.46 9.05 -13.95
N TYR A 18 21.27 9.55 -13.00
CA TYR A 18 22.29 8.83 -12.24
C TYR A 18 22.44 9.33 -10.78
N ALA A 19 21.37 9.72 -10.10
CA ALA A 19 21.48 10.01 -8.66
C ALA A 19 21.62 8.71 -7.84
N ALA A 20 22.85 8.42 -7.42
CA ALA A 20 23.17 7.28 -6.55
C ALA A 20 22.38 7.33 -5.22
N LYS A 21 22.07 6.15 -4.65
CA LYS A 21 21.41 5.93 -3.33
C LYS A 21 21.73 6.96 -2.22
N PRO A 22 22.98 7.46 -2.04
CA PRO A 22 23.31 8.42 -0.98
C PRO A 22 22.65 9.81 -1.13
N LYS A 23 22.19 10.20 -2.32
CA LYS A 23 21.48 11.46 -2.56
C LYS A 23 19.99 11.40 -2.18
N LEU A 24 19.40 10.21 -2.05
CA LEU A 24 18.00 10.05 -1.62
C LEU A 24 17.86 9.99 -0.09
N SER A 25 18.91 9.59 0.63
CA SER A 25 18.95 9.62 2.10
C SER A 25 19.23 11.01 2.69
N THR A 26 19.64 11.97 1.86
CA THR A 26 20.05 13.33 2.26
C THR A 26 19.07 14.42 1.82
N LEU A 27 17.82 14.07 1.51
CA LEU A 27 16.75 15.04 1.24
C LEU A 27 16.19 15.75 2.49
N SER A 28 16.80 15.63 3.68
CA SER A 28 16.28 16.32 4.86
C SER A 28 17.32 17.02 5.72
N SER A 29 17.22 18.35 5.75
CA SER A 29 17.20 19.07 7.03
C SER A 29 15.78 19.44 7.48
N ASN A 30 14.78 19.45 6.58
CA ASN A 30 13.41 19.94 6.86
C ASN A 30 12.23 19.04 6.40
N LEU A 31 12.48 17.83 5.88
CA LEU A 31 11.42 16.92 5.39
C LEU A 31 11.26 15.68 6.27
N VAL A 32 10.02 15.20 6.43
CA VAL A 32 9.63 13.98 7.16
C VAL A 32 10.46 12.78 6.67
N PRO A 33 10.93 11.85 7.54
CA PRO A 33 11.74 10.71 7.10
C PRO A 33 10.96 9.79 6.14
N TYR A 34 11.60 9.33 5.06
CA TYR A 34 11.06 8.34 4.12
C TYR A 34 11.76 6.98 4.28
N VAL A 35 11.03 5.90 4.03
CA VAL A 35 11.56 4.54 3.84
C VAL A 35 11.70 4.31 2.34
N VAL A 36 12.90 3.92 1.89
CA VAL A 36 13.18 3.63 0.48
C VAL A 36 13.12 2.11 0.26
N ARG A 37 12.31 1.67 -0.70
CA ARG A 37 12.18 0.26 -1.12
C ARG A 37 12.47 0.12 -2.62
N SER A 38 13.15 -0.93 -3.02
CA SER A 38 13.24 -1.34 -4.43
C SER A 38 12.02 -2.17 -4.78
N LEU A 39 11.34 -1.86 -5.90
CA LEU A 39 10.13 -2.54 -6.34
C LEU A 39 10.34 -3.49 -7.52
N VAL A 40 11.53 -3.49 -8.12
CA VAL A 40 11.85 -4.46 -9.17
C VAL A 40 12.36 -5.72 -8.49
N SER A 41 11.59 -6.82 -8.61
CA SER A 41 12.02 -8.14 -8.16
C SER A 41 13.27 -8.56 -8.94
N LYS A 42 14.11 -9.41 -8.32
CA LYS A 42 15.36 -9.90 -8.93
C LYS A 42 15.16 -10.57 -10.31
N GLU A 43 13.94 -11.00 -10.61
CA GLU A 43 13.57 -11.75 -11.82
C GLU A 43 13.31 -10.84 -13.03
N ASN A 44 13.04 -9.55 -12.81
CA ASN A 44 12.83 -8.55 -13.87
C ASN A 44 14.05 -7.65 -14.09
N LEU A 45 15.22 -8.02 -13.53
CA LEU A 45 16.45 -7.25 -13.66
C LEU A 45 17.07 -7.46 -15.04
N VAL A 46 16.92 -6.49 -15.93
CA VAL A 46 17.71 -6.45 -17.17
C VAL A 46 19.06 -5.79 -16.83
N ASN A 47 20.15 -6.55 -16.91
CA ASN A 47 21.51 -5.99 -16.89
C ASN A 47 21.72 -5.26 -18.21
N ILE A 48 21.50 -3.95 -18.23
CA ILE A 48 21.65 -3.18 -19.46
C ILE A 48 22.96 -2.42 -19.43
N THR A 49 23.87 -2.83 -20.29
CA THR A 49 25.19 -2.20 -20.49
C THR A 49 25.20 -1.16 -21.61
N ASN A 50 24.18 -1.11 -22.50
CA ASN A 50 24.14 -0.23 -23.69
C ASN A 50 23.18 0.97 -23.59
N SER A 51 23.52 2.08 -24.27
CA SER A 51 22.84 3.38 -24.13
C SER A 51 21.36 3.45 -24.59
N PRO A 52 20.93 2.85 -25.72
CA PRO A 52 19.53 2.91 -26.15
C PRO A 52 18.61 2.03 -25.29
N ASP A 53 19.08 0.83 -24.94
CA ASP A 53 18.37 -0.11 -24.09
C ASP A 53 18.17 0.45 -22.68
N LYS A 54 19.12 1.26 -22.18
CA LYS A 54 19.02 1.93 -20.88
C LYS A 54 17.88 2.94 -20.85
N GLN A 55 17.69 3.71 -21.92
CA GLN A 55 16.59 4.66 -22.01
C GLN A 55 15.24 3.94 -22.08
N ILE A 56 15.14 2.87 -22.86
CA ILE A 56 13.92 2.07 -22.97
C ILE A 56 13.52 1.51 -21.59
N VAL A 57 14.46 0.95 -20.84
CA VAL A 57 14.14 0.43 -19.50
C VAL A 57 13.86 1.54 -18.49
N TYR A 58 14.51 2.70 -18.60
CA TYR A 58 14.12 3.86 -17.79
C TYR A 58 12.66 4.25 -18.05
N GLU A 59 12.25 4.37 -19.31
CA GLU A 59 10.87 4.71 -19.69
C GLU A 59 9.86 3.67 -19.21
N GLN A 60 10.19 2.38 -19.32
CA GLN A 60 9.38 1.28 -18.79
C GLN A 60 9.21 1.36 -17.27
N LEU A 61 10.28 1.70 -16.52
CA LEU A 61 10.21 1.83 -15.08
C LEU A 61 9.44 3.08 -14.63
N VAL A 62 9.55 4.19 -15.38
CA VAL A 62 8.72 5.40 -15.15
C VAL A 62 7.24 5.06 -15.36
N GLU A 63 6.91 4.37 -16.43
CA GLU A 63 5.55 3.94 -16.71
C GLU A 63 5.02 2.97 -15.64
N LEU A 64 5.84 2.02 -15.19
CA LEU A 64 5.51 1.14 -14.07
C LEU A 64 5.25 1.93 -12.78
N GLY A 65 6.07 2.93 -12.46
CA GLY A 65 5.85 3.82 -11.32
C GLY A 65 4.53 4.59 -11.42
N ARG A 66 4.18 5.08 -12.63
CA ARG A 66 2.91 5.74 -12.91
C ARG A 66 1.72 4.79 -12.69
N GLN A 67 1.81 3.56 -13.21
CA GLN A 67 0.77 2.54 -13.03
C GLN A 67 0.60 2.19 -11.55
N ASN A 68 1.69 1.94 -10.82
CA ASN A 68 1.64 1.64 -9.38
C ASN A 68 1.00 2.79 -8.60
N SER A 69 1.35 4.04 -8.92
CA SER A 69 0.71 5.22 -8.32
C SER A 69 -0.79 5.26 -8.56
N GLN A 70 -1.27 4.94 -9.76
CA GLN A 70 -2.70 4.89 -10.06
C GLN A 70 -3.44 3.82 -9.26
N HIS A 71 -2.83 2.66 -9.02
CA HIS A 71 -3.44 1.60 -8.21
C HIS A 71 -3.51 1.97 -6.72
N LEU A 72 -2.46 2.59 -6.18
CA LEU A 72 -2.46 3.11 -4.81
C LEU A 72 -3.46 4.27 -4.63
N GLU A 73 -3.57 5.18 -5.60
CA GLU A 73 -4.60 6.24 -5.56
C GLU A 73 -6.02 5.69 -5.59
N ALA A 74 -6.27 4.60 -6.32
CA ALA A 74 -7.56 3.94 -6.29
C ALA A 74 -7.88 3.37 -4.89
N LEU A 75 -6.91 2.80 -4.19
CA LEU A 75 -7.09 2.35 -2.81
C LEU A 75 -7.42 3.52 -1.87
N LYS A 76 -6.74 4.66 -2.01
CA LYS A 76 -7.04 5.89 -1.24
C LYS A 76 -8.49 6.34 -1.44
N LYS A 77 -9.00 6.31 -2.69
CA LYS A 77 -10.39 6.65 -3.00
C LYS A 77 -11.41 5.75 -2.30
N HIS A 78 -11.03 4.51 -1.96
CA HIS A 78 -11.86 3.58 -1.21
C HIS A 78 -11.64 3.65 0.32
N GLY A 79 -10.89 4.64 0.82
CA GLY A 79 -10.72 4.90 2.25
C GLY A 79 -9.56 4.16 2.92
N ILE A 80 -8.66 3.56 2.12
CA ILE A 80 -7.40 3.01 2.66
C ILE A 80 -6.41 4.16 2.86
N ASN A 81 -5.93 4.35 4.09
CA ASN A 81 -4.88 5.34 4.31
C ASN A 81 -3.56 4.82 3.74
N ILE A 82 -2.93 5.62 2.90
CA ILE A 82 -1.60 5.35 2.36
C ILE A 82 -0.77 6.61 2.65
N PRO A 83 0.42 6.48 3.26
CA PRO A 83 1.30 7.62 3.51
C PRO A 83 1.70 8.31 2.21
N SER A 84 2.29 9.50 2.30
CA SER A 84 2.86 10.14 1.12
C SER A 84 3.88 9.21 0.49
N TYR A 85 3.80 8.98 -0.83
CA TYR A 85 4.72 8.10 -1.54
C TYR A 85 5.20 8.74 -2.84
N TYR A 86 6.40 8.33 -3.28
CA TYR A 86 7.00 8.78 -4.53
C TYR A 86 7.69 7.62 -5.22
N PHE A 87 7.45 7.48 -6.52
CA PHE A 87 8.19 6.55 -7.35
C PHE A 87 9.33 7.28 -8.04
N ASN A 88 10.53 6.72 -7.98
CA ASN A 88 11.69 7.27 -8.67
C ASN A 88 12.52 6.14 -9.25
N THR A 89 13.08 6.35 -10.44
CA THR A 89 14.03 5.42 -11.04
C THR A 89 15.44 5.78 -10.59
N GLY A 90 16.26 4.77 -10.34
CA GLY A 90 17.64 4.99 -9.94
C GLY A 90 18.50 3.78 -10.25
N THR A 91 19.77 3.87 -9.89
CA THR A 91 20.73 2.78 -10.09
C THR A 91 21.17 2.22 -8.73
N ASP A 92 21.21 0.89 -8.62
CA ASP A 92 21.72 0.26 -7.40
C ASP A 92 23.25 0.20 -7.37
N ASP A 93 23.80 -0.33 -6.28
CA ASP A 93 25.25 -0.42 -6.05
C ASP A 93 25.97 -1.34 -7.07
N PHE A 94 25.22 -2.10 -7.86
CA PHE A 94 25.70 -2.98 -8.92
C PHE A 94 25.50 -2.37 -10.32
N GLY A 95 25.05 -1.13 -10.42
CA GLY A 95 24.81 -0.44 -11.69
C GLY A 95 23.54 -0.87 -12.41
N ARG A 96 22.59 -1.53 -11.72
CA ARG A 96 21.30 -1.93 -12.29
C ARG A 96 20.25 -0.85 -12.12
N THR A 97 19.56 -0.51 -13.20
CA THR A 97 18.41 0.42 -13.16
C THR A 97 17.24 -0.25 -12.44
N GLN A 98 16.68 0.45 -11.44
CA GLN A 98 15.58 -0.02 -10.59
C GLN A 98 14.54 1.06 -10.42
N LEU A 99 13.30 0.64 -10.17
CA LEU A 99 12.25 1.49 -9.63
C LEU A 99 12.32 1.44 -8.10
N TYR A 100 12.49 2.61 -7.49
CA TYR A 100 12.39 2.82 -6.07
C TYR A 100 11.04 3.44 -5.71
N CYS A 101 10.50 3.05 -4.56
CA CYS A 101 9.42 3.75 -3.90
C CYS A 101 9.91 4.32 -2.58
N LEU A 102 9.65 5.61 -2.38
CA LEU A 102 9.90 6.35 -1.16
C LEU A 102 8.57 6.55 -0.49
N THR A 103 8.36 5.91 0.66
CA THR A 103 7.12 6.01 1.43
C THR A 103 7.40 6.73 2.75
N GLU A 104 6.59 7.72 3.07
CA GLU A 104 6.68 8.47 4.32
C GLU A 104 6.67 7.51 5.51
N LYS A 105 7.62 7.68 6.43
CA LYS A 105 7.76 6.80 7.59
C LYS A 105 6.68 7.11 8.62
N ILE A 106 5.70 6.24 8.71
CA ILE A 106 4.69 6.27 9.77
C ILE A 106 5.26 5.72 11.08
N ARG A 107 5.08 6.48 12.17
CA ARG A 107 5.40 6.01 13.53
C ARG A 107 4.20 5.24 14.08
N GLY A 108 4.33 3.92 14.20
CA GLY A 108 3.28 3.06 14.73
C GLY A 108 3.75 1.64 14.91
N TYR A 109 2.80 0.73 15.11
CA TYR A 109 3.06 -0.70 15.30
C TYR A 109 2.64 -1.49 14.07
N ASN A 110 3.43 -2.49 13.69
CA ASN A 110 3.04 -3.41 12.63
C ASN A 110 1.77 -4.18 13.05
N LEU A 111 0.77 -4.20 12.18
CA LEU A 111 -0.55 -4.72 12.52
C LEU A 111 -0.56 -6.25 12.73
N LEU A 112 0.36 -6.98 12.10
CA LEU A 112 0.54 -8.42 12.34
C LEU A 112 0.99 -8.71 13.79
N GLN A 113 1.76 -7.82 14.40
CA GLN A 113 2.33 -8.02 15.73
C GLN A 113 1.56 -7.29 16.83
N PHE A 114 0.81 -6.24 16.48
CA PHE A 114 0.06 -5.45 17.44
C PHE A 114 -0.98 -6.29 18.20
N ARG A 115 -1.14 -5.99 19.49
CA ARG A 115 -2.13 -6.58 20.39
C ARG A 115 -2.79 -5.47 21.20
N HIS A 116 -4.12 -5.50 21.27
CA HIS A 116 -4.88 -4.53 22.04
C HIS A 116 -4.82 -4.87 23.54
N LEU A 117 -4.52 -3.87 24.38
CA LEU A 117 -4.43 -4.02 25.83
C LEU A 117 -5.80 -3.87 26.50
N LYS A 118 -6.14 -4.79 27.41
CA LYS A 118 -7.40 -4.82 28.18
C LYS A 118 -7.80 -3.49 28.86
N SER A 119 -6.83 -2.65 29.19
CA SER A 119 -7.05 -1.38 29.90
C SER A 119 -7.45 -0.20 29.01
N VAL A 120 -7.44 -0.37 27.68
CA VAL A 120 -7.75 0.67 26.70
C VAL A 120 -9.15 0.42 26.14
N SER A 121 -9.89 1.48 25.76
CA SER A 121 -11.17 1.30 25.06
C SER A 121 -10.97 0.51 23.75
N SER A 122 -11.82 -0.49 23.49
CA SER A 122 -11.73 -1.30 22.27
C SER A 122 -12.47 -0.67 21.09
N THR A 123 -13.48 0.15 21.35
CA THR A 123 -14.36 0.75 20.32
C THR A 123 -13.61 1.51 19.23
N PRO A 124 -12.61 2.37 19.51
CA PRO A 124 -11.87 3.07 18.46
C PRO A 124 -11.11 2.11 17.54
N PHE A 125 -10.52 1.05 18.09
CA PHE A 125 -9.77 0.05 17.34
C PHE A 125 -10.69 -0.85 16.51
N GLU A 126 -11.83 -1.27 17.07
CA GLU A 126 -12.86 -2.02 16.35
C GLU A 126 -13.35 -1.25 15.13
N ASN A 127 -13.61 0.04 15.27
CA ASN A 127 -14.04 0.90 14.18
C ASN A 127 -13.01 0.95 13.05
N VAL A 128 -11.73 1.09 13.38
CA VAL A 128 -10.66 1.23 12.38
C VAL A 128 -10.35 -0.11 11.69
N TYR A 129 -10.43 -1.23 12.40
CA TYR A 129 -10.34 -2.57 11.79
C TYR A 129 -11.53 -2.84 10.86
N ASN A 130 -12.75 -2.51 11.31
CA ASN A 130 -13.95 -2.63 10.48
C ASN A 130 -13.88 -1.75 9.24
N GLN A 131 -13.40 -0.51 9.38
CA GLN A 131 -13.21 0.41 8.27
C GLN A 131 -12.21 -0.14 7.26
N LEU A 132 -11.05 -0.64 7.71
CA LEU A 132 -10.05 -1.25 6.83
C LEU A 132 -10.65 -2.38 5.98
N VAL A 133 -11.30 -3.35 6.61
CA VAL A 133 -11.88 -4.50 5.89
C VAL A 133 -13.01 -4.06 4.96
N THR A 134 -13.85 -3.13 5.40
CA THR A 134 -14.95 -2.59 4.56
C THR A 134 -14.41 -1.83 3.36
N SER A 135 -13.36 -1.03 3.53
CA SER A 135 -12.68 -0.30 2.46
C SER A 135 -12.04 -1.25 1.44
N LEU A 136 -11.37 -2.31 1.91
CA LEU A 136 -10.84 -3.35 1.03
C LEU A 136 -11.95 -4.04 0.24
N CYS A 137 -13.07 -4.40 0.89
CA CYS A 137 -14.21 -4.99 0.22
C CYS A 137 -14.79 -4.04 -0.85
N GLY A 138 -14.93 -2.75 -0.54
CA GLY A 138 -15.41 -1.74 -1.49
C GLY A 138 -14.49 -1.57 -2.69
N TYR A 139 -13.17 -1.59 -2.47
CA TYR A 139 -12.18 -1.58 -3.54
C TYR A 139 -12.33 -2.81 -4.46
N TYR A 140 -12.35 -4.02 -3.90
CA TYR A 140 -12.48 -5.23 -4.72
C TYR A 140 -13.81 -5.31 -5.45
N GLU A 141 -14.91 -4.92 -4.80
CA GLU A 141 -16.21 -4.87 -5.44
C GLU A 141 -16.17 -3.99 -6.70
N ASN A 142 -15.57 -2.79 -6.59
CA ASN A 142 -15.42 -1.89 -7.72
C ASN A 142 -14.56 -2.51 -8.83
N ARG A 143 -13.41 -3.10 -8.50
CA ARG A 143 -12.51 -3.73 -9.48
C ARG A 143 -13.15 -4.90 -10.22
N PHE A 144 -13.86 -5.78 -9.51
CA PHE A 144 -14.57 -6.90 -10.13
C PHE A 144 -15.73 -6.43 -11.01
N LYS A 145 -16.49 -5.42 -10.57
CA LYS A 145 -17.57 -4.83 -11.36
C LYS A 145 -17.05 -4.20 -12.66
N GLU A 146 -15.91 -3.51 -12.60
CA GLU A 146 -15.30 -2.85 -13.76
C GLU A 146 -14.40 -3.77 -14.58
N GLN A 147 -14.24 -5.04 -14.18
CA GLN A 147 -13.34 -6.01 -14.82
C GLN A 147 -11.88 -5.50 -14.90
N GLN A 148 -11.46 -4.73 -13.90
CA GLN A 148 -10.12 -4.14 -13.83
C GLN A 148 -9.19 -4.97 -12.94
N PRO A 149 -7.87 -5.00 -13.23
CA PRO A 149 -6.89 -5.63 -12.35
C PRO A 149 -6.96 -5.05 -10.93
N ALA A 150 -6.87 -5.93 -9.94
CA ALA A 150 -6.85 -5.57 -8.52
C ALA A 150 -5.52 -5.99 -7.89
N MET A 151 -5.11 -5.25 -6.85
CA MET A 151 -3.94 -5.62 -6.05
C MET A 151 -4.26 -6.90 -5.26
N ALA A 152 -3.40 -7.92 -5.37
CA ALA A 152 -3.69 -9.27 -4.92
C ALA A 152 -3.18 -9.59 -3.51
N ASP A 153 -2.27 -8.78 -2.97
CA ASP A 153 -1.50 -9.09 -1.77
C ASP A 153 -1.84 -8.19 -0.56
N ILE A 154 -2.65 -7.14 -0.76
CA ILE A 154 -3.01 -6.13 0.24
C ILE A 154 -3.94 -6.64 1.36
N THR A 155 -4.24 -7.94 1.40
CA THR A 155 -4.97 -8.60 2.51
C THR A 155 -4.03 -8.99 3.67
N ARG A 156 -2.71 -8.85 3.47
CA ARG A 156 -1.68 -9.25 4.42
C ARG A 156 -1.45 -8.21 5.53
N LEU A 157 -1.63 -8.61 6.79
CA LEU A 157 -1.49 -7.72 7.94
C LEU A 157 -0.08 -7.15 8.15
N ASP A 158 0.97 -7.83 7.67
CA ASP A 158 2.35 -7.33 7.78
C ASP A 158 2.63 -6.09 6.92
N GLN A 159 1.77 -5.81 5.94
CA GLN A 159 1.84 -4.63 5.09
C GLN A 159 1.25 -3.36 5.73
N TYR A 160 0.71 -3.47 6.95
CA TYR A 160 0.00 -2.37 7.62
C TYR A 160 0.68 -1.93 8.91
N VAL A 161 0.61 -0.62 9.17
CA VAL A 161 0.99 -0.01 10.45
C VAL A 161 -0.21 0.70 11.06
N ILE A 162 -0.43 0.50 12.35
CA ILE A 162 -1.40 1.25 13.14
C ILE A 162 -0.70 2.33 13.96
N THR A 163 -1.14 3.58 13.81
CA THR A 163 -0.77 4.69 14.72
C THR A 163 -1.68 4.64 15.93
N THR A 164 -1.11 4.86 17.12
CA THR A 164 -1.88 4.79 18.37
C THR A 164 -1.80 6.12 19.11
N ASP A 165 -2.74 7.01 18.83
CA ASP A 165 -3.35 7.76 19.92
C ASP A 165 -4.59 6.93 20.33
N GLN A 166 -4.82 6.73 21.63
CA GLN A 166 -5.83 5.77 22.10
C GLN A 166 -7.27 6.13 21.69
N ASN A 167 -7.49 7.32 21.11
CA ASN A 167 -8.80 7.89 20.79
C ASN A 167 -9.07 8.00 19.28
N ASP A 168 -8.05 8.09 18.43
CA ASP A 168 -8.11 8.16 16.96
C ASP A 168 -7.02 7.28 16.30
N PRO A 169 -7.06 5.94 16.50
CA PRO A 169 -6.12 5.06 15.81
C PRO A 169 -6.30 5.15 14.29
N LYS A 170 -5.21 5.03 13.53
CA LYS A 170 -5.28 5.00 12.05
C LYS A 170 -4.41 3.87 11.51
N ILE A 171 -4.92 3.17 10.52
CA ILE A 171 -4.17 2.13 9.82
C ILE A 171 -3.72 2.63 8.48
N TYR A 172 -2.42 2.53 8.23
CA TYR A 172 -1.75 2.89 6.99
C TYR A 172 -1.24 1.63 6.29
N LEU A 173 -1.53 1.49 5.00
CA LEU A 173 -0.82 0.56 4.12
C LEU A 173 0.60 1.13 3.87
N ILE A 174 1.61 0.41 4.35
CA ILE A 174 3.02 0.82 4.25
C ILE A 174 3.79 0.01 3.20
N ASP A 175 3.20 -1.05 2.67
CA ASP A 175 3.73 -1.76 1.52
C ASP A 175 3.19 -1.16 0.22
N THR A 176 4.11 -0.92 -0.70
CA THR A 176 3.85 -0.23 -1.97
C THR A 176 4.25 -1.08 -3.16
N GLU A 177 4.62 -2.34 -2.93
CA GLU A 177 4.70 -3.32 -3.99
C GLU A 177 3.28 -3.57 -4.53
N VAL A 178 3.13 -3.51 -5.86
CA VAL A 178 1.84 -3.61 -6.53
C VAL A 178 1.83 -4.89 -7.34
N LEU A 179 1.25 -5.94 -6.77
CA LEU A 179 1.03 -7.21 -7.46
C LEU A 179 -0.41 -7.24 -7.97
N LEU A 180 -0.59 -7.20 -9.29
CA LEU A 180 -1.92 -7.15 -9.90
C LEU A 180 -2.37 -8.52 -10.39
N GLU A 181 -3.62 -8.86 -10.12
CA GLU A 181 -4.29 -10.01 -10.68
C GLU A 181 -5.60 -9.60 -11.36
N LYS A 182 -5.92 -10.25 -12.47
CA LYS A 182 -7.16 -10.00 -13.20
C LYS A 182 -8.34 -10.63 -12.45
N PRO A 183 -9.52 -9.97 -12.43
CA PRO A 183 -10.74 -10.56 -11.89
C PRO A 183 -11.01 -11.95 -12.48
N SER A 184 -11.18 -12.93 -11.61
CA SER A 184 -11.56 -14.30 -11.97
C SER A 184 -12.26 -14.98 -10.80
N ALA A 185 -13.02 -16.05 -11.04
CA ALA A 185 -13.68 -16.80 -9.98
C ALA A 185 -12.69 -17.46 -9.00
N GLN A 186 -11.49 -17.85 -9.48
CA GLN A 186 -10.45 -18.38 -8.60
C GLN A 186 -9.84 -17.27 -7.73
N PHE A 187 -9.50 -16.13 -8.34
CA PHE A 187 -8.98 -14.97 -7.62
C PHE A 187 -9.98 -14.48 -6.57
N GLY A 188 -11.25 -14.37 -6.95
CA GLY A 188 -12.36 -13.99 -6.08
C GLY A 188 -12.48 -14.85 -4.82
N ARG A 189 -12.50 -16.18 -5.00
CA ARG A 189 -12.55 -17.13 -3.87
C ARG A 189 -11.33 -17.04 -2.96
N ARG A 190 -10.14 -16.81 -3.54
CA ARG A 190 -8.91 -16.63 -2.76
C ARG A 190 -8.99 -15.35 -1.92
N LEU A 191 -9.36 -14.24 -2.54
CA LEU A 191 -9.51 -12.94 -1.87
C LEU A 191 -10.53 -12.95 -0.72
N THR A 192 -11.71 -13.54 -0.93
CA THR A 192 -12.74 -13.60 0.13
C THR A 192 -12.28 -14.46 1.32
N SER A 193 -11.54 -15.54 1.05
CA SER A 193 -10.90 -16.36 2.09
C SER A 193 -9.82 -15.60 2.86
N GLU A 194 -8.96 -14.87 2.15
CA GLU A 194 -7.91 -14.05 2.76
C GLU A 194 -8.49 -12.90 3.61
N LEU A 195 -9.52 -12.21 3.12
CA LEU A 195 -10.22 -11.15 3.88
C LEU A 195 -10.92 -11.72 5.12
N SER A 196 -11.52 -12.91 5.02
CA SER A 196 -12.12 -13.60 6.18
C SER A 196 -11.08 -13.95 7.23
N SER A 197 -9.92 -14.45 6.79
CA SER A 197 -8.78 -14.77 7.65
C SER A 197 -8.21 -13.52 8.31
N MET A 198 -8.04 -12.44 7.55
CA MET A 198 -7.61 -11.13 8.05
C MET A 198 -8.58 -10.60 9.13
N SER A 199 -9.89 -10.63 8.86
CA SER A 199 -10.93 -10.19 9.82
C SER A 199 -10.88 -11.01 11.11
N SER A 200 -10.76 -12.33 10.99
CA SER A 200 -10.67 -13.24 12.15
C SER A 200 -9.41 -13.00 12.98
N LEU A 201 -8.27 -12.73 12.32
CA LEU A 201 -7.01 -12.41 12.98
C LEU A 201 -7.04 -11.07 13.71
N LEU A 202 -7.72 -10.08 13.15
CA LEU A 202 -7.93 -8.77 13.77
C LEU A 202 -8.87 -8.88 14.98
N GLU A 203 -9.93 -9.67 14.87
CA GLU A 203 -10.87 -9.93 15.97
C GLU A 203 -10.18 -10.61 17.15
N ALA A 204 -9.35 -11.62 16.87
CA ALA A 204 -8.56 -12.32 17.88
C ALA A 204 -7.52 -11.43 18.59
N ARG A 205 -7.28 -10.18 18.14
CA ARG A 205 -6.42 -9.22 18.85
C ARG A 205 -7.11 -8.57 20.04
N PHE A 206 -8.42 -8.67 20.14
CA PHE A 206 -9.15 -8.22 21.32
C PHE A 206 -9.11 -9.30 22.40
N SER A 207 -8.79 -8.85 23.62
CA SER A 207 -8.59 -9.74 24.77
C SER A 207 -9.89 -10.16 25.45
N GLN A 208 -11.05 -9.69 24.99
CA GLN A 208 -12.37 -9.97 25.59
C GLN A 208 -13.26 -10.78 24.63
N PRO A 209 -13.82 -11.92 25.08
CA PRO A 209 -14.81 -12.64 24.30
C PRO A 209 -16.12 -11.83 24.22
N GLY A 210 -16.67 -11.65 23.01
CA GLY A 210 -18.00 -11.05 22.80
C GLY A 210 -18.05 -9.79 21.93
N ASN A 211 -16.92 -9.15 21.64
CA ASN A 211 -16.87 -8.06 20.64
C ASN A 211 -16.58 -8.63 19.26
N TYR A 212 -17.61 -9.25 18.70
CA TYR A 212 -17.57 -9.69 17.30
C TYR A 212 -17.52 -8.46 16.40
N MET A 213 -16.53 -8.39 15.51
CA MET A 213 -16.52 -7.43 14.40
C MET A 213 -17.64 -7.81 13.42
N LEU A 214 -18.87 -7.42 13.72
CA LEU A 214 -20.07 -7.77 12.95
C LEU A 214 -20.16 -7.06 11.58
N PRO A 215 -19.75 -5.79 11.40
CA PRO A 215 -19.85 -5.12 10.09
C PRO A 215 -18.88 -5.67 9.03
N SER A 216 -17.65 -6.01 9.40
CA SER A 216 -16.62 -6.50 8.45
C SER A 216 -17.02 -7.82 7.81
N MET A 217 -17.57 -8.76 8.58
CA MET A 217 -18.02 -10.06 8.07
C MET A 217 -19.24 -9.93 7.14
N LEU A 218 -20.11 -8.94 7.34
CA LEU A 218 -21.19 -8.65 6.40
C LEU A 218 -20.67 -8.09 5.07
N ALA A 219 -19.66 -7.21 5.11
CA ALA A 219 -19.03 -6.68 3.89
C ALA A 219 -18.38 -7.79 3.07
N ILE A 220 -17.68 -8.72 3.72
CA ILE A 220 -17.06 -9.88 3.05
C ILE A 220 -18.12 -10.78 2.42
N LYS A 221 -19.21 -11.10 3.12
CA LYS A 221 -20.33 -11.89 2.55
C LYS A 221 -20.96 -11.21 1.33
N LYS A 222 -21.15 -9.88 1.38
CA LYS A 222 -21.67 -9.11 0.23
C LYS A 222 -20.70 -9.17 -0.95
N LEU A 223 -19.40 -9.07 -0.69
CA LEU A 223 -18.37 -9.20 -1.72
C LEU A 223 -18.42 -10.59 -2.36
N GLU A 224 -18.47 -11.65 -1.54
CA GLU A 224 -18.56 -13.04 -2.00
C GLU A 224 -19.76 -13.27 -2.91
N GLN A 225 -20.94 -12.74 -2.55
CA GLN A 225 -22.14 -12.81 -3.39
C GLN A 225 -21.96 -12.11 -4.74
N LYS A 226 -21.27 -10.97 -4.77
CA LYS A 226 -21.06 -10.18 -6.00
C LYS A 226 -19.99 -10.76 -6.92
N ILE A 227 -19.00 -11.44 -6.36
CA ILE A 227 -17.92 -12.05 -7.14
C ILE A 227 -18.30 -13.46 -7.62
N SER A 228 -19.22 -14.13 -6.92
CA SER A 228 -19.68 -15.49 -7.28
C SER A 228 -20.89 -15.50 -8.23
N ALA A 229 -21.48 -14.34 -8.52
CA ALA A 229 -22.59 -14.16 -9.46
C ALA A 229 -22.08 -13.78 -10.85
#